data_AF-A0A4P7SMJ5-F1
#
_entry.id   AF-A0A4P7SMJ5-F1
#
_cell.length_a   1.000
_cell.length_b   1.000
_cell.length_c   1.000
_cell.angle_alpha   90.00
_cell.angle_beta   90.00
_cell.angle_gamma   90.00
#
_symmetry.space_group_name_H-M   'P 1'
#
loop_
_entity.id
_entity.type
_entity.pdbx_description
1 polymer ?
#
loop_
_entity_poly.entity_id
_entity_poly.type
_entity_poly.pdbx_seq_one_letter_code
_entity_poly.pdbx_strand_id
1 'polypeptide(L)'
;MTPGQLRLLRTLDRCDRPRRLGELADVLDVAPRSVTSKVDQAEEDGWVRRVPDPADRRATLVELTDAGRAQLARLSERRQEGARARLDVLTPAEQTELLTLLRRVARG
;
A
#
# COMPACT_ATOMS: atom_id res chain seq x y z
N MET A 1 -8.28 -2.69 -8.47
CA MET A 1 -7.65 -2.51 -7.15
C MET A 1 -8.51 -1.59 -6.28
N THR A 2 -9.00 -2.10 -5.15
CA THR A 2 -9.77 -1.34 -4.17
C THR A 2 -8.84 -0.53 -3.23
N PRO A 3 -9.35 0.50 -2.52
CA PRO A 3 -8.57 1.21 -1.50
C PRO A 3 -8.01 0.28 -0.40
N GLY A 4 -8.78 -0.75 -0.03
CA GLY A 4 -8.35 -1.75 0.94
C GLY A 4 -7.19 -2.61 0.44
N GLN A 5 -7.22 -3.05 -0.83
CA GLN A 5 -6.11 -3.77 -1.45
C GLN A 5 -4.86 -2.89 -1.54
N LEU A 6 -5.01 -1.63 -1.97
CA LEU A 6 -3.87 -0.69 -2.01
C LEU A 6 -3.21 -0.55 -0.64
N ARG A 7 -4.00 -0.42 0.43
CA ARG A 7 -3.47 -0.30 1.79
C ARG A 7 -2.76 -1.59 2.22
N LEU A 8 -3.34 -2.76 1.95
CA LEU A 8 -2.70 -4.06 2.19
C LEU A 8 -1.34 -4.16 1.49
N LEU A 9 -1.28 -3.89 0.18
CA LEU A 9 -0.04 -3.98 -0.59
C LEU A 9 1.02 -3.01 -0.06
N ARG A 10 0.64 -1.77 0.25
CA ARG A 10 1.56 -0.76 0.84
C ARG A 10 2.07 -1.16 2.22
N THR A 11 1.24 -1.83 3.02
CA THR A 11 1.67 -2.34 4.32
C THR A 11 2.73 -3.42 4.14
N LEU A 12 2.49 -4.37 3.22
CA LEU A 12 3.46 -5.43 2.92
C LEU A 12 4.77 -4.88 2.33
N ASP A 13 4.69 -3.86 1.46
CA ASP A 13 5.86 -3.20 0.85
C ASP A 13 6.78 -2.52 1.88
N ARG A 14 6.23 -2.10 3.02
CA ARG A 14 6.98 -1.50 4.13
C ARG A 14 7.51 -2.52 5.13
N CYS A 15 7.14 -3.79 5.00
CA CYS A 15 7.63 -4.84 5.87
C CYS A 15 8.86 -5.49 5.24
N ASP A 16 9.94 -5.61 6.01
CA ASP A 16 11.18 -6.28 5.56
C ASP A 16 11.03 -7.80 5.47
N ARG A 17 9.90 -8.34 5.91
CA ARG A 17 9.61 -9.78 5.95
C ARG A 17 8.14 -10.09 5.68
N PRO A 18 7.82 -11.30 5.20
CA PRO A 18 6.44 -11.79 5.08
C PRO A 18 5.70 -11.74 6.42
N ARG A 19 4.39 -11.49 6.41
CA ARG A 19 3.58 -11.28 7.62
C ARG A 19 2.46 -12.29 7.74
N ARG A 20 2.11 -12.69 8.97
CA ARG A 20 0.93 -13.53 9.22
C ARG A 20 -0.34 -12.70 9.00
N LEU A 21 -1.46 -13.37 8.67
CA LEU A 21 -2.76 -12.70 8.51
C LEU A 21 -3.20 -11.94 9.78
N GLY A 22 -2.97 -12.51 10.97
CA GLY A 22 -3.28 -11.83 12.24
C GLY A 22 -2.53 -10.50 12.39
N GLU A 23 -1.22 -10.52 12.12
CA GLU A 23 -0.39 -9.30 12.17
C GLU A 23 -0.85 -8.25 11.13
N LEU A 24 -1.29 -8.70 9.95
CA LEU A 24 -1.85 -7.79 8.94
C LEU A 24 -3.18 -7.19 9.39
N ALA A 25 -4.03 -7.97 10.08
CA ALA A 25 -5.29 -7.48 10.62
C ALA A 25 -5.03 -6.38 11.67
N ASP A 26 -4.06 -6.60 12.55
CA ASP A 26 -3.64 -5.63 13.57
C ASP A 26 -3.10 -4.34 12.94
N VAL A 27 -2.15 -4.46 12.01
CA VAL A 27 -1.53 -3.29 11.34
C VAL A 27 -2.53 -2.52 10.47
N LEU A 28 -3.49 -3.24 9.87
CA LEU A 28 -4.54 -2.63 9.07
C LEU A 28 -5.72 -2.15 9.93
N ASP A 29 -5.77 -2.43 11.23
CA ASP A 29 -6.90 -2.09 12.10
C ASP A 29 -8.24 -2.54 11.49
N VAL A 30 -8.31 -3.81 11.10
CA VAL A 30 -9.52 -4.42 10.53
C VAL A 30 -9.76 -5.80 11.13
N ALA A 31 -11.01 -6.24 11.12
CA ALA A 31 -11.36 -7.59 11.56
C ALA A 31 -10.60 -8.67 10.75
N PRO A 32 -10.18 -9.79 11.38
CA PRO A 32 -9.40 -10.85 10.71
C PRO A 32 -10.05 -11.36 9.42
N ARG A 33 -11.38 -11.57 9.43
CA ARG A 33 -12.14 -12.02 8.26
C ARG A 33 -12.04 -11.04 7.08
N SER A 34 -11.97 -9.75 7.36
CA SER A 34 -11.81 -8.70 6.35
C SER A 34 -10.41 -8.70 5.75
N VAL A 35 -9.37 -9.03 6.53
CA VAL A 35 -8.01 -9.16 6.00
C VAL A 35 -7.90 -10.40 5.11
N THR A 36 -8.47 -11.53 5.52
CA THR A 36 -8.44 -12.77 4.72
C THR A 36 -9.02 -12.51 3.32
N SER A 37 -10.22 -11.94 3.24
CA SER A 37 -10.85 -11.64 1.94
C SER A 37 -10.03 -10.67 1.08
N LYS A 38 -9.32 -9.70 1.69
CA LYS A 38 -8.44 -8.79 0.93
C LYS A 38 -7.20 -9.50 0.39
N VAL A 39 -6.64 -10.42 1.17
CA VAL A 39 -5.49 -11.23 0.75
C VAL A 39 -5.91 -12.21 -0.32
N ASP A 40 -7.06 -12.87 -0.19
CA ASP A 40 -7.60 -13.78 -1.21
C ASP A 40 -7.72 -13.07 -2.56
N GLN A 41 -8.38 -11.90 -2.59
CA GLN A 41 -8.52 -11.14 -3.83
C GLN A 41 -7.17 -10.66 -4.39
N ALA A 42 -6.25 -10.24 -3.52
CA ALA A 42 -4.93 -9.80 -3.96
C ALA A 42 -4.05 -10.97 -4.47
N GLU A 43 -4.28 -12.19 -3.98
CA GLU A 43 -3.63 -13.41 -4.44
C GLU A 43 -4.21 -13.84 -5.79
N GLU A 44 -5.54 -13.77 -5.96
CA GLU A 44 -6.22 -13.95 -7.26
C GLU A 44 -5.74 -12.95 -8.31
N ASP A 45 -5.53 -11.68 -7.92
CA ASP A 45 -4.96 -10.63 -8.77
C ASP A 45 -3.45 -10.82 -9.04
N GLY A 46 -2.82 -11.82 -8.42
CA GLY A 46 -1.40 -12.14 -8.57
C GLY A 46 -0.43 -11.16 -7.88
N TRP A 47 -0.92 -10.29 -7.00
CA TRP A 47 -0.12 -9.25 -6.33
C TRP A 47 0.54 -9.72 -5.04
N VAL A 48 -0.03 -10.74 -4.39
CA VAL A 48 0.55 -11.38 -3.21
C VAL A 48 0.60 -12.90 -3.41
N ARG A 49 1.39 -13.56 -2.58
CA ARG A 49 1.35 -15.02 -2.45
C ARG A 49 1.49 -15.43 -0.99
N ARG A 50 0.93 -16.58 -0.68
CA ARG A 50 1.09 -17.26 0.61
C ARG A 50 2.30 -18.20 0.60
N VAL A 51 3.11 -18.11 1.64
CA VAL A 51 4.28 -18.98 1.85
C VAL A 51 4.24 -19.62 3.24
N PRO A 52 4.74 -20.86 3.43
CA PRO A 52 4.80 -21.49 4.75
C PRO A 52 5.66 -20.68 5.72
N ASP A 53 5.26 -20.61 6.98
CA ASP A 53 6.12 -20.03 8.02
C ASP A 53 7.24 -21.01 8.39
N PRO A 54 8.53 -20.65 8.25
CA PRO A 54 9.65 -21.51 8.61
C PRO A 54 9.66 -21.93 10.09
N ALA A 55 9.09 -21.11 10.98
CA ALA A 55 9.03 -21.38 12.42
C ALA A 55 7.81 -22.22 12.83
N ASP A 56 6.77 -22.29 12.00
CA ASP A 56 5.53 -23.00 12.29
C ASP A 56 4.86 -23.47 10.99
N ARG A 57 5.00 -24.76 10.67
CA ARG A 57 4.46 -25.35 9.44
C ARG A 57 2.93 -25.28 9.32
N ARG A 58 2.21 -24.98 10.41
CA ARG A 58 0.75 -24.79 10.39
C ARG A 58 0.36 -23.36 10.07
N ALA A 59 1.30 -22.43 10.12
CA ALA A 59 1.08 -21.02 9.84
C ALA A 59 1.53 -20.67 8.41
N THR A 60 0.85 -19.65 7.88
CA THR A 60 1.11 -19.10 6.55
C THR A 60 1.47 -17.63 6.68
N LEU A 61 2.49 -17.21 5.95
CA LEU A 61 2.89 -15.83 5.77
C LEU A 61 2.41 -15.32 4.40
N VAL A 62 2.18 -14.02 4.32
CA VAL A 62 1.79 -13.32 3.10
C VAL A 62 2.93 -12.39 2.71
N GLU A 63 3.28 -12.40 1.43
CA GLU A 63 4.29 -11.50 0.86
C GLU A 63 3.88 -10.97 -0.51
N LEU A 64 4.48 -9.84 -0.92
CA LEU A 64 4.30 -9.29 -2.25
C LEU A 64 5.02 -10.13 -3.30
N THR A 65 4.35 -10.35 -4.43
CA THR A 65 5.00 -10.81 -5.66
C THR A 65 5.70 -9.64 -6.35
N ASP A 66 6.52 -9.94 -7.36
CA ASP A 66 7.08 -8.91 -8.23
C ASP A 66 6.00 -8.14 -8.98
N ALA A 67 4.91 -8.81 -9.37
CA ALA A 67 3.76 -8.15 -9.99
C ALA A 67 3.07 -7.19 -9.03
N GLY A 68 2.96 -7.53 -7.74
CA GLY A 68 2.44 -6.64 -6.70
C GLY A 68 3.30 -5.40 -6.49
N ARG A 69 4.63 -5.57 -6.43
CA ARG A 69 5.58 -4.44 -6.37
C ARG A 69 5.49 -3.54 -7.59
N ALA A 70 5.47 -4.12 -8.79
CA ALA A 70 5.31 -3.37 -10.04
C ALA A 70 3.97 -2.61 -10.11
N GLN A 71 2.90 -3.20 -9.56
CA GLN A 71 1.60 -2.54 -9.48
C GLN A 71 1.63 -1.32 -8.56
N LEU A 72 2.28 -1.41 -7.39
CA LEU A 72 2.49 -0.27 -6.50
C LEU A 72 3.29 0.85 -7.17
N ALA A 73 4.35 0.50 -7.90
CA ALA A 73 5.16 1.47 -8.66
C ALA A 73 4.31 2.23 -9.69
N ARG A 74 3.55 1.50 -10.53
CA ARG A 74 2.64 2.10 -11.53
C ARG A 74 1.62 3.06 -10.93
N LEU A 75 1.09 2.73 -9.76
CA LEU A 75 0.12 3.58 -9.06
C LEU A 75 0.76 4.82 -8.45
N SER A 76 2.04 4.73 -8.05
CA SER A 76 2.82 5.88 -7.60
C SER A 76 3.07 6.83 -8.76
N GLU A 77 3.51 6.32 -9.91
CA GLU A 77 3.76 7.11 -11.13
C GLU A 77 2.50 7.86 -11.57
N ARG A 78 1.37 7.16 -11.75
CA ARG A 78 0.10 7.80 -12.11
C ARG A 78 -0.34 8.89 -11.13
N ARG A 79 -0.08 8.69 -9.84
CA ARG A 79 -0.38 9.69 -8.81
C ARG A 79 0.51 10.92 -8.97
N GLN A 80 1.80 10.72 -9.24
CA GLN A 80 2.76 11.81 -9.45
C GLN A 80 2.44 12.59 -10.72
N GLU A 81 2.11 11.91 -11.82
CA GLU A 81 1.67 12.53 -13.07
C GLU A 81 0.41 13.37 -12.86
N GLY A 82 -0.61 12.79 -12.22
CA GLY A 82 -1.84 13.52 -11.91
C GLY A 82 -1.66 14.67 -10.90
N ALA A 83 -0.63 14.62 -10.06
CA ALA A 83 -0.26 15.75 -9.20
C ALA A 83 0.44 16.85 -9.99
N ARG A 84 1.41 16.51 -10.84
CA ARG A 84 2.12 17.44 -11.73
C ARG A 84 1.14 18.20 -12.61
N ALA A 85 0.28 17.48 -13.34
CA ALA A 85 -0.71 18.09 -14.22
C ALA A 85 -1.64 19.10 -13.51
N ARG A 86 -1.95 18.88 -12.22
CA ARG A 86 -2.75 19.83 -11.43
C ARG A 86 -1.96 21.03 -10.92
N LEU A 87 -0.65 20.87 -10.74
CA LEU A 87 0.26 21.91 -10.27
C LEU A 87 0.82 22.75 -11.41
N ASP A 88 0.78 22.27 -12.65
CA ASP A 88 1.27 22.98 -13.84
C ASP A 88 0.53 24.31 -14.11
N VAL A 89 -0.64 24.52 -13.48
CA VAL A 89 -1.36 25.81 -13.50
C VAL A 89 -0.71 26.88 -12.61
N LEU A 90 0.20 26.48 -11.72
CA LEU A 90 0.87 27.34 -10.76
C LEU A 90 2.32 27.61 -11.17
N THR A 91 2.74 28.86 -11.05
CA THR A 91 4.15 29.24 -11.13
C THR A 91 4.98 28.57 -10.03
N PRO A 92 6.32 28.48 -10.16
CA PRO A 92 7.18 27.92 -9.11
C PRO A 92 7.03 28.61 -7.75
N ALA A 93 6.74 29.91 -7.73
CA ALA A 93 6.51 30.67 -6.50
C ALA A 93 5.19 30.24 -5.83
N GLU A 94 4.10 30.15 -6.59
CA GLU A 94 2.80 29.70 -6.10
C GLU A 94 2.82 28.24 -5.64
N GLN A 95 3.58 27.36 -6.32
CA GLN A 95 3.79 25.99 -5.85
C GLN A 95 4.52 25.95 -4.50
N THR A 96 5.50 26.82 -4.30
CA THR A 96 6.24 26.93 -3.02
C THR A 96 5.32 27.45 -1.91
N GLU A 97 4.48 28.43 -2.21
CA GLU A 97 3.48 28.95 -1.29
C GLU A 97 2.45 27.88 -0.91
N LEU A 98 1.88 27.17 -1.88
CA LEU A 98 0.95 26.07 -1.65
C LEU A 98 1.57 24.99 -0.76
N LEU A 99 2.80 24.57 -1.03
CA LEU A 99 3.52 23.60 -0.20
C LEU A 99 3.70 24.11 1.25
N THR A 100 3.93 25.40 1.43
CA THR A 100 4.05 26.03 2.75
C THR A 100 2.71 25.96 3.50
N LEU A 101 1.60 26.29 2.82
CA LEU A 101 0.26 26.22 3.41
C LEU A 101 -0.14 24.79 3.75
N LEU A 102 0.09 23.82 2.85
CA LEU A 102 -0.22 22.40 3.10
C LEU A 102 0.58 21.83 4.29
N ARG A 103 1.86 22.18 4.42
CA ARG A 103 2.67 21.77 5.58
C ARG A 103 2.17 22.36 6.89
N ARG A 104 1.64 23.58 6.86
CA ARG A 104 1.03 24.21 8.04
C ARG A 104 -0.25 23.49 8.45
N VAL A 105 -1.11 23.14 7.50
CA VAL A 105 -2.34 22.34 7.74
C VAL A 105 -2.00 20.96 8.29
N ALA A 106 -1.02 20.26 7.72
CA ALA A 106 -0.67 18.90 8.15
C ALA A 106 -0.04 18.81 9.56
N ARG A 107 0.40 19.95 10.12
CA ARG A 107 0.96 20.06 11.48
C ARG A 107 -0.05 20.58 12.51
N GLY A 108 -1.16 21.17 12.05
CA GLY A 108 -2.25 21.62 12.90
C GLY A 108 -3.24 20.50 13.13
#